data_AF-A0A524EH73-F1
#
_entry.id   AF-A0A524EH73-F1
#
_cell.length_a   1.000
_cell.length_b   1.000
_cell.length_c   1.000
_cell.angle_alpha   90.00
_cell.angle_beta   90.00
_cell.angle_gamma   90.00
#
_symmetry.space_group_name_H-M   'P 1'
#
loop_
_entity.id
_entity.type
_entity.pdbx_description
1 polymer ?
#
loop_
_entity_poly.entity_id
_entity_poly.type
_entity_poly.pdbx_seq_one_letter_code
_entity_poly.pdbx_strand_id
1 'polypeptide(L)'
;MVDKNQFSVSVREIRDSLDYERGVAPLISKVIETEDRLHVLVPDRAEKSLLLGPGGRVVAKLSEVFGTPITVHSNCELLLRERQLRLTFQRIGKLLSDSSPNQKPILQQLRLDIEKEMEYPRRQIDMRKEDTGTIVAVAFSGGVDSGAALYWATRQTRSVISLTADLGCQVMGNPEKRAIRYISENLEISQYFIDASSNLEKIFEGAIKEKLHPCGRCHRTLMESIRNSARDLGVDLLLTGELLPTGRQSIELMDDLMIIHLPATLSLSKYRTRKISSCLGMKHKQERFGCRLLSRCHQKGWKMIGPSIYRVLRETEAGILSTGQSLQQIKNILGPSLECLKKRNRAKNDC
;
A
#
# COMPACT_ATOMS: atom_id res chain seq x y z
N MET A 1 19.64 16.89 16.22
CA MET A 1 20.44 16.34 15.11
C MET A 1 21.29 15.21 15.66
N VAL A 2 20.83 13.97 15.50
CA VAL A 2 21.58 12.78 15.91
C VAL A 2 22.82 12.62 15.03
N ASP A 3 24.00 12.64 15.65
CA ASP A 3 25.26 12.45 14.94
C ASP A 3 25.45 11.00 14.49
N LYS A 4 26.05 10.81 13.31
CA LYS A 4 26.30 9.48 12.73
C LYS A 4 27.22 8.65 13.62
N ASN A 5 28.26 9.26 14.22
CA ASN A 5 29.21 8.53 15.06
C ASN A 5 28.54 8.12 16.36
N GLN A 6 27.77 9.03 16.98
CA GLN A 6 26.97 8.71 18.16
C GLN A 6 26.02 7.52 17.89
N PHE A 7 25.28 7.55 16.77
CA PHE A 7 24.39 6.44 16.41
C PHE A 7 25.17 5.13 16.21
N SER A 8 26.34 5.20 15.57
CA SER A 8 27.19 4.03 15.34
C SER A 8 27.72 3.40 16.63
N VAL A 9 28.03 4.22 17.64
CA VAL A 9 28.45 3.74 18.98
C VAL A 9 27.30 3.01 19.66
N SER A 10 26.10 3.61 19.73
CA SER A 10 24.93 2.97 20.34
C SER A 10 24.54 1.66 19.65
N VAL A 11 24.75 1.56 18.33
CA VAL A 11 24.53 0.30 17.59
C VAL A 11 25.47 -0.81 18.08
N ARG A 12 26.75 -0.49 18.35
CA ARG A 12 27.71 -1.48 18.87
C ARG A 12 27.31 -1.93 20.27
N GLU A 13 27.11 -0.98 21.18
CA GLU A 13 26.72 -1.25 22.57
C GLU A 13 25.45 -2.12 22.67
N ILE A 14 24.44 -1.84 21.84
CA ILE A 14 23.21 -2.64 21.81
C ILE A 14 23.45 -4.04 21.23
N ARG A 15 24.32 -4.18 20.22
CA ARG A 15 24.63 -5.50 19.66
C ARG A 15 25.43 -6.35 20.63
N ASP A 16 26.38 -5.76 21.33
CA ASP A 16 27.22 -6.43 22.32
C ASP A 16 26.37 -6.86 23.52
N SER A 17 25.49 -5.99 24.01
CA SER A 17 24.55 -6.34 25.11
C SER A 17 23.51 -7.40 24.74
N LEU A 18 23.26 -7.63 23.45
CA LEU A 18 22.35 -8.66 22.94
C LEU A 18 23.08 -9.94 22.48
N ASP A 19 24.41 -10.01 22.65
CA ASP A 19 25.26 -11.13 22.18
C ASP A 19 25.08 -11.39 20.67
N TYR A 20 24.98 -10.32 19.88
CA TYR A 20 24.75 -10.37 18.43
C TYR A 20 26.00 -10.07 17.61
N GLU A 21 27.17 -10.36 18.15
CA GLU A 21 28.44 -10.14 17.47
C GLU A 21 28.57 -11.01 16.20
N ARG A 22 29.13 -10.42 15.13
CA ARG A 22 29.44 -11.11 13.86
C ARG A 22 30.84 -10.77 13.35
N GLY A 23 31.71 -10.23 14.20
CA GLY A 23 33.04 -9.74 13.84
C GLY A 23 33.06 -8.46 12.98
N VAL A 24 31.91 -7.97 12.52
CA VAL A 24 31.76 -6.72 11.77
C VAL A 24 30.56 -5.92 12.27
N ALA A 25 30.74 -4.60 12.41
CA ALA A 25 29.67 -3.66 12.76
C ALA A 25 28.99 -3.14 11.49
N PRO A 26 27.68 -2.86 11.53
CA PRO A 26 26.99 -2.36 10.35
C PRO A 26 27.48 -0.96 9.97
N LEU A 27 27.69 -0.75 8.68
CA LEU A 27 28.06 0.54 8.10
C LEU A 27 26.83 1.44 7.95
N ILE A 28 26.89 2.61 8.59
CA ILE A 28 25.85 3.63 8.46
C ILE A 28 26.33 4.68 7.45
N SER A 29 25.59 4.84 6.36
CA SER A 29 25.87 5.87 5.36
C SER A 29 25.48 7.24 5.88
N LYS A 30 24.25 7.37 6.37
CA LYS A 30 23.67 8.65 6.81
C LYS A 30 22.55 8.44 7.83
N VAL A 31 22.40 9.38 8.76
CA VAL A 31 21.22 9.50 9.63
C VAL A 31 20.50 10.79 9.25
N ILE A 32 19.19 10.71 9.07
CA ILE A 32 18.32 11.85 8.73
C ILE A 32 17.21 11.88 9.77
N GLU A 33 17.09 13.01 10.46
CA GLU A 33 16.05 13.25 11.45
C GLU A 33 14.88 13.99 10.79
N THR A 34 13.68 13.45 10.93
CA THR A 34 12.42 14.10 10.55
C THR A 34 11.56 14.28 11.81
N GLU A 35 10.52 15.12 11.72
CA GLU A 35 9.64 15.41 12.86
C GLU A 35 9.06 14.15 13.55
N ASP A 36 8.86 13.06 12.80
CA ASP A 36 8.20 11.84 13.28
C ASP A 36 9.10 10.63 13.49
N ARG A 37 10.38 10.66 13.07
CA ARG A 37 11.28 9.48 13.09
C ARG A 37 12.73 9.80 12.73
N LEU A 38 13.60 8.84 13.01
CA LEU A 38 14.95 8.77 12.44
C LEU A 38 14.98 7.84 11.23
N HIS A 39 15.54 8.32 10.14
CA HIS A 39 15.84 7.55 8.94
C HIS A 39 17.32 7.21 8.91
N VAL A 40 17.65 5.92 8.91
CA VAL A 40 19.03 5.44 8.87
C VAL A 40 19.28 4.79 7.52
N LEU A 41 20.24 5.34 6.76
CA LEU A 41 20.63 4.85 5.45
C LEU A 41 21.87 3.98 5.59
N VAL A 42 21.83 2.82 4.96
CA VAL A 42 22.94 1.86 4.93
C VAL A 42 23.28 1.49 3.48
N PRO A 43 24.52 1.07 3.18
CA PRO A 43 24.96 0.79 1.81
C PRO A 43 24.08 -0.24 1.07
N ASP A 44 23.72 -1.35 1.71
CA ASP A 44 23.03 -2.45 1.05
C ASP A 44 22.07 -3.22 1.99
N ARG A 45 21.59 -4.37 1.51
CA ARG A 45 20.68 -5.24 2.29
C ARG A 45 21.38 -6.00 3.41
N ALA A 46 22.65 -6.35 3.27
CA ALA A 46 23.39 -7.06 4.30
C ALA A 46 23.59 -6.17 5.53
N GLU A 47 24.01 -4.92 5.29
CA GLU A 47 24.15 -3.88 6.30
C GLU A 47 22.82 -3.58 7.00
N LYS A 48 21.73 -3.50 6.22
CA LYS A 48 20.37 -3.35 6.76
C LYS A 48 20.00 -4.50 7.68
N SER A 49 20.28 -5.73 7.27
CA SER A 49 19.97 -6.92 8.07
C SER A 49 20.76 -6.95 9.38
N LEU A 50 22.04 -6.59 9.35
CA LEU A 50 22.89 -6.49 10.55
C LEU A 50 22.37 -5.43 11.52
N LEU A 51 21.98 -4.26 11.00
CA LEU A 51 21.46 -3.16 11.82
C LEU A 51 20.07 -3.47 12.41
N LEU A 52 19.19 -4.15 11.69
CA LEU A 52 17.90 -4.57 12.22
C LEU A 52 18.06 -5.64 13.32
N GLY A 53 18.99 -6.58 13.11
CA GLY A 53 19.20 -7.73 13.96
C GLY A 53 18.07 -8.77 13.89
N PRO A 54 18.25 -9.95 14.50
CA PRO A 54 17.23 -10.99 14.59
C PRO A 54 15.89 -10.45 15.12
N GLY A 55 14.84 -10.61 14.32
CA GLY A 55 13.49 -10.13 14.66
C GLY A 55 13.33 -8.61 14.78
N GLY A 56 14.31 -7.81 14.32
CA GLY A 56 14.27 -6.35 14.46
C GLY A 56 14.58 -5.85 15.88
N ARG A 57 15.19 -6.69 16.74
CA ARG A 57 15.42 -6.35 18.15
C ARG A 57 16.42 -5.22 18.35
N VAL A 58 17.46 -5.14 17.52
CA VAL A 58 18.49 -4.09 17.61
C VAL A 58 17.85 -2.73 17.32
N VAL A 59 17.09 -2.62 16.21
CA VAL A 59 16.39 -1.38 15.87
C VAL A 59 15.32 -1.00 16.89
N ALA A 60 14.62 -1.98 17.48
CA ALA A 60 13.64 -1.72 18.53
C ALA A 60 14.30 -1.09 19.77
N LYS A 61 15.44 -1.63 20.22
CA LYS A 61 16.19 -1.08 21.35
C LYS A 61 16.80 0.28 21.03
N LEU A 62 17.30 0.48 19.81
CA LEU A 62 17.75 1.80 19.35
C LEU A 62 16.60 2.82 19.41
N SER A 63 15.39 2.44 18.99
CA SER A 63 14.23 3.32 19.06
C SER A 63 13.87 3.70 20.50
N GLU A 64 14.04 2.79 21.46
CA GLU A 64 13.89 3.11 22.89
C GLU A 64 14.95 4.11 23.37
N VAL A 65 16.22 3.88 23.00
CA VAL A 65 17.36 4.74 23.41
C VAL A 65 17.23 6.16 22.86
N PHE A 66 16.86 6.30 21.59
CA PHE A 66 16.71 7.61 20.95
C PHE A 66 15.32 8.22 21.16
N GLY A 67 14.40 7.53 21.84
CA GLY A 67 13.04 8.02 22.12
C GLY A 67 12.19 8.26 20.87
N THR A 68 12.57 7.69 19.72
CA THR A 68 11.91 7.97 18.43
C THR A 68 11.92 6.73 17.52
N PRO A 69 10.85 6.50 16.72
CA PRO A 69 10.84 5.40 15.77
C PRO A 69 11.99 5.48 14.77
N ILE A 70 12.64 4.35 14.48
CA ILE A 70 13.75 4.28 13.52
C ILE A 70 13.29 3.50 12.30
N THR A 71 13.52 4.06 11.11
CA THR A 71 13.32 3.37 9.83
C THR A 71 14.66 3.21 9.13
N VAL A 72 15.05 1.95 8.89
CA VAL A 72 16.29 1.62 8.17
C VAL A 72 16.01 1.42 6.69
N HIS A 73 16.77 2.13 5.85
CA HIS A 73 16.71 2.07 4.38
C HIS A 73 18.06 1.59 3.84
N SER A 74 18.04 0.61 2.95
CA SER A 74 19.22 0.31 2.13
C SER A 74 19.25 1.24 0.91
N ASN A 75 20.45 1.62 0.45
CA ASN A 75 20.55 2.40 -0.79
C ASN A 75 19.94 1.66 -1.99
N CYS A 76 19.99 0.32 -2.01
CA CYS A 76 19.32 -0.48 -3.04
C CYS A 76 17.80 -0.22 -3.11
N GLU A 77 17.13 -0.10 -1.95
CA GLU A 77 15.68 0.19 -1.91
C GLU A 77 15.38 1.61 -2.39
N LEU A 78 16.21 2.58 -2.00
CA LEU A 78 16.06 3.97 -2.43
C LEU A 78 16.30 4.12 -3.95
N LEU A 79 17.30 3.43 -4.50
CA LEU A 79 17.56 3.40 -5.93
C LEU A 79 16.42 2.78 -6.74
N LEU A 80 15.82 1.68 -6.23
CA LEU A 80 14.63 1.08 -6.86
C LEU A 80 13.47 2.07 -6.89
N ARG A 81 13.17 2.72 -5.76
CA ARG A 81 12.13 3.75 -5.65
C ARG A 81 12.38 4.89 -6.63
N GLU A 82 13.59 5.44 -6.64
CA GLU A 82 13.96 6.53 -7.54
C GLU A 82 13.79 6.13 -9.01
N ARG A 83 14.19 4.91 -9.38
CA ARG A 83 14.01 4.39 -10.73
C ARG A 83 12.54 4.30 -11.12
N GLN A 84 11.67 3.81 -10.22
CA GLN A 84 10.22 3.76 -10.45
C GLN A 84 9.65 5.16 -10.69
N LEU A 85 9.96 6.12 -9.80
CA LEU A 85 9.53 7.52 -9.93
C LEU A 85 9.99 8.15 -11.26
N ARG A 86 11.24 7.95 -11.67
CA ARG A 86 11.76 8.45 -12.96
C ARG A 86 10.99 7.86 -14.15
N LEU A 87 10.65 6.56 -14.11
CA LEU A 87 9.86 5.92 -15.16
C LEU A 87 8.43 6.49 -15.21
N THR A 88 7.82 6.74 -14.06
CA THR A 88 6.50 7.41 -13.98
C THR A 88 6.58 8.83 -14.54
N PHE A 89 7.59 9.62 -14.17
CA PHE A 89 7.78 10.98 -14.67
C PHE A 89 7.89 11.02 -16.20
N GLN A 90 8.66 10.10 -16.78
CA GLN A 90 8.77 9.94 -18.24
C GLN A 90 7.44 9.52 -18.87
N ARG A 91 6.67 8.65 -18.22
CA ARG A 91 5.35 8.23 -18.69
C ARG A 91 4.39 9.42 -18.73
N ILE A 92 4.38 10.25 -17.69
CA ILE A 92 3.57 11.48 -17.66
C ILE A 92 3.95 12.40 -18.82
N GLY A 93 5.25 12.62 -19.06
CA GLY A 93 5.74 13.43 -20.17
C GLY A 93 5.20 12.97 -21.53
N LYS A 94 5.10 11.65 -21.75
CA LYS A 94 4.52 11.06 -22.97
C LYS A 94 3.00 11.19 -23.05
N LEU A 95 2.30 11.19 -21.92
CA LEU A 95 0.84 11.27 -21.90
C LEU A 95 0.34 12.71 -22.12
N LEU A 96 1.13 13.74 -21.79
CA LEU A 96 0.71 15.13 -21.89
C LEU A 96 0.27 15.56 -23.30
N SER A 97 0.80 14.94 -24.37
CA SER A 97 0.39 15.22 -25.75
C SER A 97 -1.03 14.75 -26.05
N ASP A 98 -1.41 13.61 -25.49
CA ASP A 98 -2.65 12.89 -25.81
C ASP A 98 -3.76 13.16 -24.77
N SER A 99 -3.44 13.94 -23.73
CA SER A 99 -4.33 14.20 -22.60
C SER A 99 -5.36 15.29 -22.89
N SER A 100 -6.56 15.13 -22.34
CA SER A 100 -7.62 16.15 -22.35
C SER A 100 -7.23 17.40 -21.53
N PRO A 101 -7.93 18.54 -21.70
CA PRO A 101 -7.78 19.70 -20.83
C PRO A 101 -8.04 19.41 -19.34
N ASN A 102 -8.90 18.45 -19.00
CA ASN A 102 -9.16 18.04 -17.60
C ASN A 102 -8.04 17.13 -17.05
N GLN A 103 -7.37 16.35 -17.91
CA GLN A 103 -6.27 15.44 -17.53
C GLN A 103 -4.93 16.15 -17.31
N LYS A 104 -4.62 17.18 -18.11
CA LYS A 104 -3.32 17.87 -18.07
C LYS A 104 -2.95 18.47 -16.71
N PRO A 105 -3.84 19.18 -15.99
CA PRO A 105 -3.52 19.73 -14.67
C PRO A 105 -3.12 18.66 -13.66
N ILE A 106 -3.82 17.51 -13.67
CA ILE A 106 -3.52 16.39 -12.78
C ILE A 106 -2.16 15.77 -13.08
N LEU A 107 -1.84 15.58 -14.36
CA LEU A 107 -0.53 15.11 -14.77
C LEU A 107 0.60 16.06 -14.36
N GLN A 108 0.38 17.38 -14.48
CA GLN A 108 1.34 18.39 -14.05
C GLN A 108 1.53 18.37 -12.53
N GLN A 109 0.44 18.27 -11.76
CA GLN A 109 0.51 18.15 -10.31
C GLN A 109 1.29 16.90 -9.87
N LEU A 110 1.03 15.76 -10.52
CA LEU A 110 1.76 14.52 -10.26
C LEU A 110 3.26 14.63 -10.56
N ARG A 111 3.68 15.42 -11.56
CA ARG A 111 5.11 15.66 -11.80
C ARG A 111 5.76 16.39 -10.63
N LEU A 112 5.10 17.43 -10.11
CA LEU A 112 5.57 18.17 -8.93
C LEU A 112 5.67 17.27 -7.70
N ASP A 113 4.66 16.42 -7.48
CA ASP A 113 4.68 15.48 -6.36
C ASP A 113 5.77 14.40 -6.51
N ILE A 114 6.01 13.92 -7.74
CA ILE A 114 7.09 12.98 -8.03
C ILE A 114 8.46 13.60 -7.75
N GLU A 115 8.68 14.85 -8.17
CA GLU A 115 9.94 15.57 -7.90
C GLU A 115 10.20 15.68 -6.40
N LYS A 116 9.17 16.02 -5.60
CA LYS A 116 9.26 16.03 -4.13
C LYS A 116 9.59 14.63 -3.58
N GLU A 117 9.01 13.56 -4.13
CA GLU A 117 9.27 12.19 -3.67
C GLU A 117 10.66 11.65 -4.07
N MET A 118 11.31 12.21 -5.09
CA MET A 118 12.70 11.86 -5.42
C MET A 118 13.68 12.27 -4.30
N GLU A 119 13.30 13.26 -3.47
CA GLU A 119 14.09 13.70 -2.32
C GLU A 119 13.85 12.86 -1.04
N TYR A 120 12.97 11.84 -1.09
CA TYR A 120 12.69 10.98 0.05
C TYR A 120 13.98 10.24 0.53
N PRO A 121 14.26 10.16 1.84
CA PRO A 121 13.40 10.55 2.97
C PRO A 121 13.60 11.97 3.50
N ARG A 122 14.44 12.80 2.86
CA ARG A 122 14.73 14.17 3.33
C ARG A 122 13.51 15.07 3.24
N ARG A 123 12.74 14.90 2.17
CA ARG A 123 11.48 15.60 1.94
C ARG A 123 10.36 14.58 1.77
N GLN A 124 9.18 14.94 2.26
CA GLN A 124 7.95 14.20 2.06
C GLN A 124 7.01 15.06 1.22
N ILE A 125 6.14 14.47 0.40
CA ILE A 125 5.05 15.24 -0.20
C ILE A 125 4.25 15.91 0.92
N ASP A 126 4.12 17.22 0.80
CA ASP A 126 3.17 18.02 1.57
C ASP A 126 1.89 18.14 0.72
N MET A 127 0.79 17.58 1.21
CA MET A 127 -0.51 17.57 0.52
C MET A 127 -1.31 18.82 0.86
N ARG A 128 -0.72 19.98 0.60
CA ARG A 128 -1.44 21.27 0.68
C ARG A 128 -2.58 21.27 -0.32
N LYS A 129 -3.63 22.02 0.02
CA LYS A 129 -4.78 22.17 -0.87
C LYS A 129 -4.34 23.02 -2.07
N GLU A 130 -4.33 22.40 -3.24
CA GLU A 130 -4.05 23.04 -4.52
C GLU A 130 -5.20 22.63 -5.45
N ASP A 131 -6.08 23.58 -5.79
CA ASP A 131 -7.22 23.25 -6.67
C ASP A 131 -6.78 23.32 -8.13
N THR A 132 -6.62 22.15 -8.75
CA THR A 132 -6.31 22.05 -10.19
C THR A 132 -7.51 22.38 -11.09
N GLY A 133 -8.69 22.61 -10.54
CA GLY A 133 -9.93 22.86 -11.28
C GLY A 133 -10.59 21.59 -11.85
N THR A 134 -10.00 20.41 -11.63
CA THR A 134 -10.42 19.17 -12.29
C THR A 134 -11.45 18.39 -11.50
N ILE A 135 -12.27 17.60 -12.19
CA ILE A 135 -13.17 16.61 -11.60
C ILE A 135 -12.57 15.23 -11.77
N VAL A 136 -12.51 14.45 -10.68
CA VAL A 136 -11.93 13.10 -10.69
C VAL A 136 -12.84 12.08 -10.03
N ALA A 137 -12.87 10.87 -10.59
CA ALA A 137 -13.45 9.71 -9.93
C ALA A 137 -12.37 8.98 -9.11
N VAL A 138 -12.73 8.43 -7.96
CA VAL A 138 -11.84 7.64 -7.11
C VAL A 138 -12.48 6.30 -6.81
N ALA A 139 -11.80 5.21 -7.16
CA ALA A 139 -12.17 3.86 -6.75
C ALA A 139 -11.90 3.68 -5.24
N PHE A 140 -12.93 3.84 -4.41
CA PHE A 140 -12.82 3.85 -2.96
C PHE A 140 -13.45 2.61 -2.33
N SER A 141 -12.62 1.75 -1.72
CA SER A 141 -13.08 0.51 -1.07
C SER A 141 -13.17 0.61 0.45
N GLY A 142 -12.96 1.79 1.04
CA GLY A 142 -12.77 1.95 2.49
C GLY A 142 -11.45 1.37 3.02
N GLY A 143 -10.54 0.98 2.13
CA GLY A 143 -9.21 0.48 2.48
C GLY A 143 -8.18 1.59 2.62
N VAL A 144 -7.05 1.26 3.26
CA VAL A 144 -5.88 2.16 3.41
C VAL A 144 -5.44 2.73 2.06
N ASP A 145 -5.29 1.87 1.06
CA ASP A 145 -4.63 2.27 -0.18
C ASP A 145 -5.52 3.17 -1.05
N SER A 146 -6.80 2.80 -1.16
CA SER A 146 -7.80 3.67 -1.78
C SER A 146 -8.07 4.94 -0.97
N GLY A 147 -7.90 4.89 0.36
CA GLY A 147 -8.04 6.06 1.23
C GLY A 147 -6.92 7.07 1.00
N ALA A 148 -5.69 6.63 0.76
CA ALA A 148 -4.61 7.54 0.37
C ALA A 148 -4.89 8.23 -0.97
N ALA A 149 -5.43 7.48 -1.94
CA ALA A 149 -5.87 8.04 -3.21
C ALA A 149 -6.98 9.08 -3.05
N LEU A 150 -7.99 8.76 -2.22
CA LEU A 150 -9.09 9.66 -1.92
C LEU A 150 -8.62 10.94 -1.23
N TYR A 151 -7.75 10.83 -0.23
CA TYR A 151 -7.22 12.00 0.48
C TYR A 151 -6.42 12.91 -0.45
N TRP A 152 -5.57 12.35 -1.31
CA TRP A 152 -4.85 13.17 -2.29
C TRP A 152 -5.84 13.88 -3.23
N ALA A 153 -6.85 13.17 -3.74
CA ALA A 153 -7.86 13.75 -4.64
C ALA A 153 -8.57 14.96 -4.02
N THR A 154 -9.00 14.86 -2.76
CA THR A 154 -9.71 15.96 -2.09
C THR A 154 -8.82 17.17 -1.79
N ARG A 155 -7.50 17.03 -1.88
CA ARG A 155 -6.54 18.13 -1.74
C ARG A 155 -6.15 18.76 -3.07
N GLN A 156 -6.14 17.97 -4.14
CA GLN A 156 -5.58 18.39 -5.42
C GLN A 156 -6.63 18.76 -6.48
N THR A 157 -7.92 18.56 -6.20
CA THR A 157 -8.98 18.66 -7.23
C THR A 157 -10.16 19.48 -6.77
N ARG A 158 -10.95 19.96 -7.75
CA ARG A 158 -12.15 20.77 -7.51
C ARG A 158 -13.28 19.93 -6.94
N SER A 159 -13.47 18.74 -7.50
CA SER A 159 -14.54 17.83 -7.12
C SER A 159 -14.10 16.37 -7.25
N VAL A 160 -14.55 15.58 -6.29
CA VAL A 160 -14.24 14.15 -6.19
C VAL A 160 -15.53 13.35 -6.20
N ILE A 161 -15.59 12.37 -7.09
CA ILE A 161 -16.66 11.36 -7.15
C ILE A 161 -16.09 10.05 -6.60
N SER A 162 -16.60 9.61 -5.45
CA SER A 162 -16.23 8.35 -4.82
C SER A 162 -17.05 7.20 -5.39
N LEU A 163 -16.40 6.24 -6.04
CA LEU A 163 -17.01 5.04 -6.61
C LEU A 163 -16.64 3.80 -5.79
N THR A 164 -17.64 3.12 -5.25
CA THR A 164 -17.45 1.87 -4.49
C THR A 164 -18.20 0.73 -5.15
N ALA A 165 -17.47 -0.27 -5.67
CA ALA A 165 -18.10 -1.50 -6.13
C ALA A 165 -18.57 -2.36 -4.95
N ASP A 166 -19.87 -2.63 -4.91
CA ASP A 166 -20.53 -3.50 -3.94
C ASP A 166 -20.49 -4.95 -4.41
N LEU A 167 -19.58 -5.72 -3.83
CA LEU A 167 -19.38 -7.14 -4.13
C LEU A 167 -20.20 -8.07 -3.20
N GLY A 168 -21.20 -7.51 -2.51
CA GLY A 168 -22.05 -8.24 -1.58
C GLY A 168 -21.39 -8.56 -0.23
N CYS A 169 -22.19 -9.10 0.69
CA CYS A 169 -21.82 -9.30 2.10
C CYS A 169 -20.66 -10.28 2.32
N GLN A 170 -20.35 -11.13 1.34
CA GLN A 170 -19.22 -12.05 1.38
C GLN A 170 -17.87 -11.34 1.23
N VAL A 171 -17.86 -10.12 0.67
CA VAL A 171 -16.66 -9.31 0.46
C VAL A 171 -16.69 -8.07 1.34
N MET A 172 -17.80 -7.33 1.35
CA MET A 172 -17.98 -6.07 2.09
C MET A 172 -19.28 -6.09 2.90
N GLY A 173 -19.20 -5.86 4.21
CA GLY A 173 -20.37 -5.80 5.08
C GLY A 173 -20.95 -4.39 5.25
N ASN A 174 -22.08 -4.31 5.95
CA ASN A 174 -22.71 -3.04 6.31
C ASN A 174 -21.83 -2.10 7.17
N PRO A 175 -20.97 -2.59 8.10
CA PRO A 175 -20.05 -1.72 8.82
C PRO A 175 -19.07 -0.99 7.88
N GLU A 176 -18.52 -1.69 6.90
CA GLU A 176 -17.60 -1.12 5.91
C GLU A 176 -18.30 -0.08 5.02
N LYS A 177 -19.52 -0.37 4.54
CA LYS A 177 -20.33 0.59 3.76
C LYS A 177 -20.67 1.84 4.56
N ARG A 178 -21.03 1.70 5.84
CA ARG A 178 -21.29 2.84 6.74
C ARG A 178 -20.04 3.69 6.94
N ALA A 179 -18.88 3.08 7.11
CA ALA A 179 -17.63 3.81 7.23
C ALA A 179 -17.30 4.60 5.95
N ILE A 180 -17.54 4.01 4.78
CA ILE A 180 -17.38 4.70 3.48
C ILE A 180 -18.30 5.92 3.38
N ARG A 181 -19.59 5.76 3.68
CA ARG A 181 -20.55 6.88 3.68
C ARG A 181 -20.13 7.99 4.63
N TYR A 182 -19.80 7.63 5.87
CA TYR A 182 -19.36 8.59 6.88
C TYR A 182 -18.12 9.39 6.43
N ILE A 183 -17.13 8.71 5.82
CA ILE A 183 -15.94 9.39 5.28
C ILE A 183 -16.33 10.32 4.12
N SER A 184 -17.17 9.86 3.20
CA SER A 184 -17.61 10.67 2.07
C SER A 184 -18.44 11.89 2.50
N GLU A 185 -19.34 11.73 3.47
CA GLU A 185 -20.13 12.82 4.05
C GLU A 185 -19.24 13.86 4.73
N ASN A 186 -18.28 13.43 5.56
CA ASN A 186 -17.34 14.34 6.23
C ASN A 186 -16.41 15.09 5.28
N LEU A 187 -16.15 14.54 4.09
CA LEU A 187 -15.36 15.19 3.04
C LEU A 187 -16.22 16.01 2.09
N GLU A 188 -17.55 15.99 2.24
CA GLU A 188 -18.51 16.66 1.36
C GLU A 188 -18.37 16.24 -0.11
N ILE A 189 -18.11 14.95 -0.35
CA ILE A 189 -17.93 14.39 -1.71
C ILE A 189 -19.11 13.51 -2.13
N SER A 190 -19.39 13.47 -3.44
CA SER A 190 -20.41 12.59 -4.00
C SER A 190 -19.97 11.12 -3.90
N GLN A 191 -20.86 10.24 -3.46
CA GLN A 191 -20.56 8.82 -3.26
C GLN A 191 -21.59 7.95 -3.98
N TYR A 192 -21.09 6.98 -4.75
CA TYR A 192 -21.89 6.03 -5.51
C TYR A 192 -21.48 4.59 -5.17
N PHE A 193 -22.47 3.78 -4.78
CA PHE A 193 -22.31 2.33 -4.70
C PHE A 193 -22.74 1.72 -6.03
N ILE A 194 -21.83 0.96 -6.66
CA ILE A 194 -22.06 0.28 -7.93
C ILE A 194 -22.36 -1.18 -7.61
N ASP A 195 -23.53 -1.67 -8.01
CA ASP A 195 -23.85 -3.09 -7.84
C ASP A 195 -23.03 -3.92 -8.83
N ALA A 196 -22.09 -4.70 -8.30
CA ALA A 196 -21.26 -5.64 -9.05
C ALA A 196 -21.52 -7.10 -8.61
N SER A 197 -22.65 -7.35 -7.90
CA SER A 197 -22.94 -8.62 -7.24
C SER A 197 -23.33 -9.74 -8.21
N SER A 198 -24.06 -9.43 -9.28
CA SER A 198 -24.59 -10.40 -10.26
C SER A 198 -23.51 -11.24 -10.96
N ASN A 199 -22.29 -10.70 -11.07
CA ASN A 199 -21.16 -11.38 -11.72
C ASN A 199 -20.30 -12.22 -10.77
N LEU A 200 -20.61 -12.27 -9.47
CA LEU A 200 -19.74 -12.85 -8.45
C LEU A 200 -20.09 -14.26 -8.00
N GLU A 201 -21.34 -14.70 -8.17
CA GLU A 201 -21.76 -16.04 -7.73
C GLU A 201 -20.88 -17.13 -8.33
N LYS A 202 -20.60 -17.06 -9.63
CA LYS A 202 -19.70 -17.98 -10.35
C LYS A 202 -18.26 -17.92 -9.82
N ILE A 203 -17.79 -16.74 -9.40
CA ILE A 203 -16.44 -16.58 -8.84
C ILE A 203 -16.38 -17.21 -7.44
N PHE A 204 -17.40 -17.00 -6.62
CA PHE A 204 -17.49 -17.55 -5.27
C PHE A 204 -17.60 -19.07 -5.30
N GLU A 205 -18.48 -19.62 -6.14
CA GLU A 205 -18.58 -21.07 -6.34
C GLU A 205 -17.24 -21.68 -6.79
N GLY A 206 -16.57 -21.05 -7.75
CA GLY A 206 -15.27 -21.52 -8.24
C GLY A 206 -14.18 -21.51 -7.16
N ALA A 207 -14.20 -20.51 -6.27
CA ALA A 207 -13.28 -20.42 -5.15
C ALA A 207 -13.58 -21.46 -4.06
N ILE A 208 -14.86 -21.68 -3.74
CA ILE A 208 -15.29 -22.65 -2.73
C ILE A 208 -15.01 -24.09 -3.18
N LYS A 209 -15.22 -24.39 -4.47
CA LYS A 209 -14.95 -25.71 -5.09
C LYS A 209 -13.45 -25.96 -5.35
N GLU A 210 -12.55 -25.18 -4.73
CA GLU A 210 -11.08 -25.29 -4.81
C GLU A 210 -10.47 -25.19 -6.21
N LYS A 211 -11.19 -24.63 -7.18
CA LYS A 211 -10.70 -24.61 -8.57
C LYS A 211 -9.70 -23.49 -8.78
N LEU A 212 -9.98 -22.28 -8.30
CA LEU A 212 -9.23 -21.07 -8.65
C LEU A 212 -9.25 -20.02 -7.54
N HIS A 213 -8.14 -19.32 -7.38
CA HIS A 213 -8.02 -18.20 -6.44
C HIS A 213 -8.86 -16.99 -6.91
N PRO A 214 -9.75 -16.42 -6.07
CA PRO A 214 -10.79 -15.49 -6.54
C PRO A 214 -10.27 -14.09 -6.90
N CYS A 215 -9.22 -13.61 -6.23
CA CYS A 215 -8.86 -12.18 -6.27
C CYS A 215 -8.63 -11.61 -7.67
N GLY A 216 -8.04 -12.35 -8.60
CA GLY A 216 -7.80 -11.85 -9.96
C GLY A 216 -9.10 -11.63 -10.74
N ARG A 217 -10.08 -12.54 -10.59
CA ARG A 217 -11.40 -12.41 -11.22
C ARG A 217 -12.24 -11.33 -10.56
N CYS A 218 -12.29 -11.31 -9.22
CA CYS A 218 -12.96 -10.25 -8.47
C CYS A 218 -12.44 -8.85 -8.85
N HIS A 219 -11.11 -8.70 -8.93
CA HIS A 219 -10.49 -7.42 -9.27
C HIS A 219 -10.86 -6.97 -10.69
N ARG A 220 -10.84 -7.88 -11.67
CA ARG A 220 -11.26 -7.56 -13.05
C ARG A 220 -12.70 -7.08 -13.11
N THR A 221 -13.64 -7.83 -12.53
CA THR A 221 -15.06 -7.48 -12.50
C THR A 221 -15.29 -6.14 -11.81
N LEU A 222 -14.62 -5.92 -10.66
CA LEU A 222 -14.72 -4.66 -9.92
C LEU A 222 -14.21 -3.47 -10.75
N MET A 223 -13.05 -3.61 -11.39
CA MET A 223 -12.47 -2.52 -12.17
C MET A 223 -13.29 -2.22 -13.42
N GLU A 224 -13.86 -3.24 -14.07
CA GLU A 224 -14.76 -3.06 -15.21
C GLU A 224 -16.02 -2.28 -14.81
N SER A 225 -16.68 -2.67 -13.71
CA SER A 225 -17.84 -1.94 -13.18
C SER A 225 -17.50 -0.48 -12.82
N ILE A 226 -16.39 -0.24 -12.15
CA ILE A 226 -15.97 1.13 -11.78
C ILE A 226 -15.65 1.97 -13.02
N ARG A 227 -14.95 1.41 -14.02
CA ARG A 227 -14.61 2.12 -15.26
C ARG A 227 -15.87 2.50 -16.04
N ASN A 228 -16.82 1.58 -16.17
CA ASN A 228 -18.08 1.85 -16.87
C ASN A 228 -18.86 2.96 -16.16
N SER A 229 -19.01 2.88 -14.83
CA SER A 229 -19.68 3.94 -14.07
C SER A 229 -18.95 5.29 -14.13
N ALA A 230 -17.62 5.32 -14.19
CA ALA A 230 -16.89 6.57 -14.38
C ALA A 230 -17.20 7.22 -15.75
N ARG A 231 -17.28 6.41 -16.82
CA ARG A 231 -17.67 6.87 -18.15
C ARG A 231 -19.13 7.32 -18.22
N ASP A 232 -20.05 6.59 -17.59
CA ASP A 232 -21.47 6.95 -17.53
C ASP A 232 -21.68 8.31 -16.84
N LEU A 233 -20.80 8.65 -15.89
CA LEU A 233 -20.78 9.95 -15.20
C LEU A 233 -20.01 11.04 -15.97
N GLY A 234 -19.49 10.73 -17.16
CA GLY A 234 -18.75 11.68 -18.00
C GLY A 234 -17.38 12.08 -17.45
N VAL A 235 -16.77 11.25 -16.61
CA VAL A 235 -15.46 11.53 -16.00
C VAL A 235 -14.34 10.83 -16.76
N ASP A 236 -13.33 11.59 -17.16
CA ASP A 236 -12.18 11.11 -17.95
C ASP A 236 -10.93 10.81 -17.10
N LEU A 237 -11.03 10.91 -15.78
CA LEU A 237 -9.98 10.64 -14.80
C LEU A 237 -10.47 9.71 -13.68
N LEU A 238 -9.82 8.54 -13.54
CA LEU A 238 -10.08 7.58 -12.48
C LEU A 238 -8.82 7.32 -11.66
N LEU A 239 -8.84 7.70 -10.38
CA LEU A 239 -7.79 7.34 -9.43
C LEU A 239 -8.11 6.01 -8.74
N THR A 240 -7.10 5.20 -8.51
CA THR A 240 -7.22 3.94 -7.76
C THR A 240 -6.15 3.82 -6.69
N GLY A 241 -6.40 2.94 -5.72
CA GLY A 241 -5.48 2.65 -4.62
C GLY A 241 -4.44 1.56 -4.91
N GLU A 242 -4.18 1.17 -6.16
CA GLU A 242 -3.22 0.10 -6.40
C GLU A 242 -1.77 0.52 -6.15
N LEU A 243 -0.97 -0.42 -5.65
CA LEU A 243 0.44 -0.22 -5.30
C LEU A 243 1.40 -1.00 -6.23
N LEU A 244 0.96 -2.12 -6.81
CA LEU A 244 1.79 -3.00 -7.64
C LEU A 244 2.13 -2.49 -9.05
N PRO A 245 1.24 -1.77 -9.78
CA PRO A 245 1.58 -1.29 -11.13
C PRO A 245 2.52 -0.09 -11.03
N THR A 246 3.83 -0.32 -10.82
CA THR A 246 4.82 0.74 -10.58
C THR A 246 5.46 1.26 -11.88
N GLY A 247 6.08 2.45 -11.79
CA GLY A 247 6.77 3.06 -12.92
C GLY A 247 5.84 3.36 -14.09
N ARG A 248 6.22 2.95 -15.31
CA ARG A 248 5.43 3.22 -16.52
C ARG A 248 3.99 2.67 -16.45
N GLN A 249 3.77 1.59 -15.71
CA GLN A 249 2.47 0.91 -15.64
C GLN A 249 1.50 1.59 -14.66
N SER A 250 1.95 2.58 -13.88
CA SER A 250 1.10 3.21 -12.86
C SER A 250 0.04 4.15 -13.44
N ILE A 251 0.17 4.51 -14.73
CA ILE A 251 -0.79 5.35 -15.45
C ILE A 251 -1.14 4.71 -16.79
N GLU A 252 -2.42 4.37 -16.93
CA GLU A 252 -3.02 3.79 -18.12
C GLU A 252 -3.92 4.85 -18.80
N LEU A 253 -3.90 4.87 -20.13
CA LEU A 253 -4.87 5.65 -20.92
C LEU A 253 -5.66 4.61 -21.73
N MET A 254 -6.94 4.48 -21.41
CA MET A 254 -7.86 3.53 -22.03
C MET A 254 -8.96 4.31 -22.75
N ASP A 255 -8.80 4.46 -24.06
CA ASP A 255 -9.61 5.35 -24.88
C ASP A 255 -9.49 6.80 -24.36
N ASP A 256 -10.57 7.37 -23.86
CA ASP A 256 -10.66 8.70 -23.24
C ASP A 256 -10.41 8.69 -21.72
N LEU A 257 -10.50 7.52 -21.07
CA LEU A 257 -10.38 7.39 -19.62
C LEU A 257 -8.92 7.18 -19.19
N MET A 258 -8.38 8.14 -18.43
CA MET A 258 -7.07 8.02 -17.79
C MET A 258 -7.19 7.41 -16.40
N ILE A 259 -6.53 6.28 -16.19
CA ILE A 259 -6.51 5.55 -14.93
C ILE A 259 -5.16 5.75 -14.26
N ILE A 260 -5.16 6.31 -13.06
CA ILE A 260 -3.95 6.60 -12.28
C ILE A 260 -4.00 5.75 -11.01
N HIS A 261 -3.08 4.79 -10.91
CA HIS A 261 -2.82 4.05 -9.68
C HIS A 261 -1.98 4.95 -8.77
N LEU A 262 -2.64 5.81 -7.99
CA LEU A 262 -1.98 6.95 -7.36
C LEU A 262 -0.84 6.51 -6.42
N PRO A 263 -1.05 5.57 -5.48
CA PRO A 263 0.04 5.16 -4.59
C PRO A 263 1.23 4.57 -5.36
N ALA A 264 0.99 3.81 -6.43
CA ALA A 264 2.06 3.28 -7.28
C ALA A 264 2.77 4.37 -8.10
N THR A 265 2.02 5.38 -8.58
CA THR A 265 2.54 6.54 -9.32
C THR A 265 3.55 7.32 -8.49
N LEU A 266 3.24 7.52 -7.21
CA LEU A 266 4.12 8.17 -6.23
C LEU A 266 5.09 7.18 -5.54
N SER A 267 5.14 5.94 -6.02
CA SER A 267 5.96 4.84 -5.49
C SER A 267 5.86 4.70 -3.96
N LEU A 268 4.68 4.91 -3.37
CA LEU A 268 4.50 4.94 -1.92
C LEU A 268 4.70 3.56 -1.29
N SER A 269 5.37 3.52 -0.14
CA SER A 269 5.37 2.33 0.71
C SER A 269 4.06 2.21 1.47
N LYS A 270 3.72 1.01 1.93
CA LYS A 270 2.51 0.75 2.72
C LYS A 270 2.45 1.61 3.99
N TYR A 271 3.60 1.91 4.59
CA TYR A 271 3.69 2.84 5.71
C TYR A 271 3.25 4.26 5.30
N ARG A 272 3.78 4.79 4.18
CA ARG A 272 3.44 6.12 3.67
C ARG A 272 1.95 6.21 3.34
N THR A 273 1.43 5.19 2.66
CA THR A 273 0.01 5.10 2.29
C THR A 273 -0.89 5.15 3.54
N ARG A 274 -0.52 4.46 4.63
CA ARG A 274 -1.25 4.55 5.91
C ARG A 274 -1.21 5.94 6.51
N LYS A 275 -0.02 6.56 6.57
CA LYS A 275 0.16 7.91 7.10
C LYS A 275 -0.79 8.88 6.38
N ILE A 276 -0.82 8.84 5.05
CA ILE A 276 -1.72 9.67 4.23
C ILE A 276 -3.19 9.34 4.50
N SER A 277 -3.58 8.07 4.47
CA SER A 277 -4.98 7.68 4.67
C SER A 277 -5.51 7.98 6.09
N SER A 278 -4.62 8.05 7.09
CA SER A 278 -5.01 8.36 8.47
C SER A 278 -5.52 9.80 8.63
N CYS A 279 -5.16 10.71 7.72
CA CYS A 279 -5.70 12.07 7.65
C CYS A 279 -7.20 12.12 7.34
N LEU A 280 -7.81 11.01 6.93
CA LEU A 280 -9.26 10.85 6.77
C LEU A 280 -9.98 10.43 8.06
N GLY A 281 -9.28 10.35 9.19
CA GLY A 281 -9.85 9.83 10.45
C GLY A 281 -10.09 8.31 10.43
N MET A 282 -9.53 7.59 9.46
CA MET A 282 -9.67 6.14 9.34
C MET A 282 -8.95 5.42 10.47
N LYS A 283 -9.70 4.72 11.32
CA LYS A 283 -9.12 3.82 12.33
C LYS A 283 -8.71 2.51 11.67
N HIS A 284 -7.42 2.33 11.46
CA HIS A 284 -6.87 1.09 10.90
C HIS A 284 -6.89 -0.02 11.95
N LYS A 285 -7.84 -0.97 11.82
CA LYS A 285 -7.82 -2.20 12.64
C LYS A 285 -6.62 -3.09 12.24
N GLN A 286 -6.21 -3.97 13.15
CA GLN A 286 -5.16 -4.96 12.97
C GLN A 286 -5.25 -5.64 11.59
N GLU A 287 -4.12 -5.72 10.90
CA GLU A 287 -3.99 -6.07 9.48
C GLU A 287 -4.37 -7.53 9.17
N ARG A 288 -5.66 -7.87 9.17
CA ARG A 288 -6.07 -9.14 8.54
C ARG A 288 -5.79 -9.05 7.05
N PHE A 289 -5.10 -10.06 6.52
CA PHE A 289 -4.81 -10.12 5.09
C PHE A 289 -6.09 -10.43 4.31
N GLY A 290 -6.40 -9.57 3.34
CA GLY A 290 -7.49 -9.77 2.39
C GLY A 290 -8.91 -9.61 2.94
N CYS A 291 -9.89 -9.92 2.09
CA CYS A 291 -11.31 -9.82 2.41
C CYS A 291 -11.84 -11.08 3.12
N ARG A 292 -13.10 -11.03 3.57
CA ARG A 292 -13.76 -12.13 4.30
C ARG A 292 -13.79 -13.44 3.50
N LEU A 293 -14.06 -13.38 2.19
CA LEU A 293 -14.00 -14.54 1.29
C LEU A 293 -12.60 -15.16 1.26
N LEU A 294 -11.56 -14.33 1.16
CA LEU A 294 -10.19 -14.82 1.01
C LEU A 294 -9.73 -15.60 2.23
N SER A 295 -10.07 -15.11 3.43
CA SER A 295 -9.81 -15.81 4.69
C SER A 295 -10.45 -17.20 4.74
N ARG A 296 -11.65 -17.38 4.16
CA ARG A 296 -12.29 -18.70 4.02
C ARG A 296 -11.59 -19.58 2.99
N CYS A 297 -11.11 -18.99 1.89
CA CYS A 297 -10.39 -19.73 0.85
C CYS A 297 -9.05 -20.28 1.37
N HIS A 298 -8.32 -19.54 2.22
CA HIS A 298 -7.04 -20.01 2.77
C HIS A 298 -7.17 -21.30 3.61
N GLN A 299 -8.33 -21.55 4.22
CA GLN A 299 -8.60 -22.79 4.94
C GLN A 299 -8.66 -24.03 4.04
N LYS A 300 -8.75 -23.85 2.72
CA LYS A 300 -8.77 -24.91 1.71
C LYS A 300 -7.38 -25.38 1.27
N GLY A 301 -6.32 -24.83 1.86
CA GLY A 301 -4.95 -25.33 1.69
C GLY A 301 -4.10 -24.56 0.68
N TRP A 302 -2.96 -25.16 0.30
CA TRP A 302 -1.87 -24.45 -0.38
C TRP A 302 -2.24 -23.84 -1.73
N LYS A 303 -3.16 -24.46 -2.50
CA LYS A 303 -3.66 -23.92 -3.77
C LYS A 303 -4.27 -22.52 -3.62
N MET A 304 -4.83 -22.21 -2.46
CA MET A 304 -5.41 -20.88 -2.14
C MET A 304 -4.43 -19.98 -1.38
N ILE A 305 -3.53 -20.56 -0.58
CA ILE A 305 -2.53 -19.81 0.19
C ILE A 305 -1.39 -19.28 -0.69
N GLY A 306 -0.85 -20.15 -1.56
CA GLY A 306 0.32 -19.86 -2.40
C GLY A 306 0.20 -18.56 -3.20
N PRO A 307 -0.90 -18.32 -3.94
CA PRO A 307 -1.08 -17.08 -4.68
C PRO A 307 -1.12 -15.82 -3.80
N SER A 308 -1.64 -15.93 -2.56
CA SER A 308 -1.66 -14.83 -1.60
C SER A 308 -0.27 -14.52 -1.04
N ILE A 309 0.52 -15.56 -0.70
CA ILE A 309 1.92 -15.38 -0.30
C ILE A 309 2.72 -14.78 -1.46
N TYR A 310 2.53 -15.28 -2.68
CA TYR A 310 3.20 -14.75 -3.86
C TYR A 310 2.90 -13.25 -4.08
N ARG A 311 1.65 -12.82 -3.83
CA ARG A 311 1.31 -11.38 -3.84
C ARG A 311 2.11 -10.60 -2.80
N VAL A 312 2.21 -11.09 -1.56
CA VAL A 312 3.01 -10.42 -0.51
C VAL A 312 4.46 -10.28 -0.97
N LEU A 313 5.05 -11.35 -1.51
CA LEU A 313 6.44 -11.32 -2.00
C LEU A 313 6.65 -10.31 -3.13
N ARG A 314 5.70 -10.22 -4.09
CA ARG A 314 5.72 -9.20 -5.14
C ARG A 314 5.66 -7.79 -4.57
N GLU A 315 4.83 -7.57 -3.55
CA GLU A 315 4.75 -6.27 -2.87
C GLU A 315 6.05 -5.95 -2.09
N THR A 316 6.71 -6.96 -1.49
CA THR A 316 8.03 -6.80 -0.87
C THR A 316 9.11 -6.45 -1.91
N GLU A 317 9.13 -7.17 -3.02
CA GLU A 317 10.12 -6.98 -4.11
C GLU A 317 9.99 -5.60 -4.74
N ALA A 318 8.76 -5.13 -4.94
CA ALA A 318 8.49 -3.80 -5.48
C ALA A 318 8.83 -2.65 -4.51
N GLY A 319 9.23 -2.94 -3.26
CA GLY A 319 9.55 -1.94 -2.24
C GLY A 319 8.32 -1.34 -1.54
N ILE A 320 7.13 -1.94 -1.72
CA ILE A 320 5.86 -1.49 -1.12
C ILE A 320 5.80 -1.91 0.35
N LEU A 321 6.15 -3.16 0.64
CA LEU A 321 6.18 -3.71 2.00
C LEU A 321 7.61 -3.82 2.52
N SER A 322 7.81 -3.51 3.81
CA SER A 322 9.02 -3.92 4.50
C SER A 322 9.04 -5.44 4.73
N THR A 323 10.22 -6.02 4.97
CA THR A 323 10.36 -7.43 5.32
C THR A 323 9.54 -7.81 6.55
N GLY A 324 9.50 -6.94 7.57
CA GLY A 324 8.68 -7.12 8.76
C GLY A 324 7.18 -7.12 8.48
N GLN A 325 6.69 -6.17 7.66
CA GLN A 325 5.28 -6.14 7.24
C GLN A 325 4.91 -7.38 6.42
N SER A 326 5.81 -7.81 5.54
CA SER A 326 5.64 -8.99 4.69
C SER A 326 5.52 -10.27 5.54
N LEU A 327 6.40 -10.43 6.53
CA LEU A 327 6.34 -11.53 7.49
C LEU A 327 5.03 -11.53 8.27
N GLN A 328 4.56 -10.36 8.72
CA GLN A 328 3.29 -10.25 9.44
C GLN A 328 2.11 -10.68 8.56
N GLN A 329 2.07 -10.25 7.30
CA GLN A 329 1.02 -10.66 6.37
C GLN A 329 1.06 -12.16 6.07
N ILE A 330 2.24 -12.74 5.87
CA ILE A 330 2.40 -14.19 5.68
C ILE A 330 1.90 -14.96 6.91
N LYS A 331 2.25 -14.53 8.12
CA LYS A 331 1.71 -15.13 9.36
C LYS A 331 0.18 -15.05 9.41
N ASN A 332 -0.41 -13.92 8.99
CA ASN A 332 -1.85 -13.74 8.98
C ASN A 332 -2.56 -14.64 7.94
N ILE A 333 -1.91 -14.90 6.80
CA ILE A 333 -2.39 -15.85 5.78
C ILE A 333 -2.34 -17.29 6.32
N LEU A 334 -1.25 -17.66 7.00
CA LEU A 334 -1.04 -19.03 7.50
C LEU A 334 -1.82 -19.34 8.79
N GLY A 335 -2.12 -18.32 9.60
CA GLY A 335 -2.76 -18.45 10.91
C GLY A 335 -4.01 -19.36 10.93
N PRO A 336 -5.03 -19.08 10.10
CA PRO A 336 -6.25 -19.90 10.04
C PRO A 336 -5.99 -21.38 9.77
N SER A 337 -5.01 -21.68 8.91
CA SER A 337 -4.66 -23.05 8.53
C SER A 337 -3.89 -23.77 9.63
N LEU A 338 -3.00 -23.07 10.35
CA LEU A 338 -2.27 -23.60 11.50
C LEU A 338 -3.21 -23.89 12.69
N GLU A 339 -4.22 -23.04 12.92
CA GLU A 339 -5.24 -23.29 13.96
C GLU A 339 -6.10 -24.51 13.61
N CYS A 340 -6.47 -24.68 12.34
CA CYS A 340 -7.21 -25.86 11.89
C CYS A 340 -6.43 -27.17 12.13
N LEU A 341 -5.13 -27.17 11.81
CA LEU A 341 -4.24 -28.31 12.07
C LEU A 341 -4.13 -28.64 13.57
N LYS A 342 -3.98 -27.62 14.42
CA LYS A 342 -3.95 -27.81 15.88
C LYS A 342 -5.25 -28.42 16.42
N LYS A 343 -6.41 -27.98 15.92
CA LYS A 343 -7.72 -28.55 16.31
C LYS A 343 -7.86 -30.02 15.87
N ARG A 344 -7.41 -30.37 14.66
CA ARG A 344 -7.42 -31.76 14.16
C ARG A 344 -6.50 -32.69 14.96
N ASN A 345 -5.33 -32.21 15.36
CA ASN A 345 -4.39 -33.01 16.15
C ASN A 345 -4.87 -33.22 17.60
N ARG A 346 -5.56 -32.24 18.20
CA ARG A 346 -6.21 -32.43 19.51
C ARG A 346 -7.32 -33.48 19.44
N ALA A 347 -8.19 -33.39 18.44
CA ALA A 347 -9.27 -34.38 18.23
C ALA A 347 -8.76 -35.81 17.93
N LYS A 348 -7.51 -35.98 17.51
CA LYS A 348 -6.87 -37.30 17.33
C LYS A 348 -6.18 -37.84 18.59
N ASN A 349 -5.90 -36.98 19.57
CA ASN A 349 -5.30 -37.38 20.85
C ASN A 349 -6.35 -37.62 21.95
N ASP A 350 -7.59 -37.19 21.71
CA ASP A 350 -8.76 -37.40 22.58
C ASP A 350 -9.60 -38.64 22.14
N CYS A 351 -9.08 -39.46 21.22
CA CYS A 351 -9.57 -40.79 20.84
C CYS A 351 -8.42 -41.80 21.00
#